data_AF-A0A420VTP5-F1
#
_entry.id   AF-A0A420VTP5-F1
#
_cell.length_a   1.000
_cell.length_b   1.000
_cell.length_c   1.000
_cell.angle_alpha   90.00
_cell.angle_beta   90.00
_cell.angle_gamma   90.00
#
_symmetry.space_group_name_H-M   'P 1'
#
loop_
_entity.id
_entity.type
_entity.pdbx_description
1 polymer ?
#
loop_
_entity_poly.entity_id
_entity_poly.type
_entity_poly.pdbx_seq_one_letter_code
_entity_poly.pdbx_strand_id
1 'polypeptide(L)'
;MRILILIICYYLIPFQLTAQSDSQNILPSLKLEFGETRIINSQRWEFASVIIPTGASLIVNGGSSIFHLIVRDSLVINGRIEARQFSSDERQEVISIPGQSPLILKYSNSNLGGTGGYGGAGGSISGGMGAKGTKDYSGGGGGGGGRSSYRSGVNNYPGKNAIDERGATWGGGNRCGGAGGDGVLRNPNGNGGIVFLEVIGYFDGTNGLVDVSGSDGQNGLAGDQPSSPNSPYGCSSGGGGGGGGAPGGQGGYLVGYFKGTIKNYPGVYTNGGKGGKGGIGPQYSNMGGTNGSNGQPGNHGNVFFFTNK
;
A
#
# COMPACT_ATOMS: atom_id res chain seq x y z
N MET A 1 9.97 -1.47 100.43
CA MET A 1 10.28 -0.34 99.53
C MET A 1 10.94 -0.88 98.27
N ARG A 2 10.18 -0.97 97.17
CA ARG A 2 10.63 -1.05 95.78
C ARG A 2 9.35 -1.01 94.94
N ILE A 3 9.14 0.14 94.33
CA ILE A 3 8.04 0.45 93.42
C ILE A 3 8.37 -0.24 92.09
N LEU A 4 7.50 -1.12 91.61
CA LEU A 4 7.57 -1.65 90.25
C LEU A 4 6.55 -0.91 89.40
N ILE A 5 7.05 -0.03 88.53
CA ILE A 5 6.26 0.75 87.58
C ILE A 5 5.90 -0.18 86.41
N LEU A 6 4.60 -0.38 86.19
CA LEU A 6 4.06 -1.11 85.04
C LEU A 6 4.08 -0.18 83.82
N ILE A 7 4.98 -0.40 82.87
CA ILE A 7 5.00 0.28 81.56
C ILE A 7 4.14 -0.57 80.61
N ILE A 8 2.96 -0.08 80.26
CA ILE A 8 2.14 -0.65 79.19
C ILE A 8 2.65 -0.06 77.87
N CYS A 9 3.47 -0.82 77.14
CA CYS A 9 3.79 -0.54 75.75
C CYS A 9 2.61 -0.96 74.86
N TYR A 10 1.95 0.01 74.23
CA TYR A 10 1.05 -0.23 73.11
C TYR A 10 1.85 -0.80 71.94
N TYR A 11 1.77 -2.12 71.72
CA TYR A 11 2.08 -2.69 70.42
C TYR A 11 0.87 -2.51 69.52
N LEU A 12 0.95 -1.51 68.64
CA LEU A 12 0.14 -1.42 67.42
C LEU A 12 0.36 -2.71 66.62
N ILE A 13 -0.62 -3.61 66.66
CA ILE A 13 -0.74 -4.71 65.71
C ILE A 13 -1.07 -4.04 64.36
N PRO A 14 -0.23 -4.19 63.31
CA PRO A 14 -0.64 -3.76 62.00
C PRO A 14 -1.82 -4.64 61.57
N PHE A 15 -2.97 -4.00 61.44
CA PHE A 15 -4.12 -4.53 60.71
C PHE A 15 -3.64 -4.77 59.28
N GLN A 16 -3.26 -6.01 58.96
CA GLN A 16 -3.11 -6.41 57.58
C GLN A 16 -4.51 -6.44 56.99
N LEU A 17 -4.87 -5.35 56.31
CA LEU A 17 -5.82 -5.44 55.20
C LEU A 17 -5.24 -6.50 54.27
N THR A 18 -5.83 -7.69 54.29
CA THR A 18 -5.81 -8.59 53.16
C THR A 18 -6.38 -7.79 52.00
N ALA A 19 -5.49 -7.31 51.12
CA ALA A 19 -5.89 -6.89 49.80
C ALA A 19 -6.52 -8.12 49.15
N GLN A 20 -7.85 -8.16 49.17
CA GLN A 20 -8.63 -9.12 48.44
C GLN A 20 -8.26 -8.93 46.96
N SER A 21 -7.43 -9.83 46.45
CA SER A 21 -7.03 -9.89 45.05
C SER A 21 -8.21 -10.41 44.24
N ASP A 22 -9.21 -9.56 44.01
CA ASP A 22 -10.32 -9.84 43.09
C ASP A 22 -10.55 -8.61 42.21
N SER A 23 -9.51 -8.17 41.49
CA SER A 23 -9.76 -7.59 40.17
C SER A 23 -9.77 -8.77 39.20
N GLN A 24 -10.94 -9.37 38.97
CA GLN A 24 -11.11 -10.29 37.85
C GLN A 24 -10.63 -9.55 36.60
N ASN A 25 -9.57 -10.07 35.98
CA ASN A 25 -9.02 -9.54 34.74
C ASN A 25 -9.98 -9.92 33.61
N ILE A 26 -11.15 -9.28 33.58
CA ILE A 26 -12.20 -9.56 32.61
C ILE A 26 -11.73 -8.97 31.28
N LEU A 27 -11.35 -9.84 30.35
CA LEU A 27 -10.98 -9.42 29.01
C LEU A 27 -12.17 -8.71 28.36
N PRO A 28 -11.94 -7.56 27.68
CA PRO A 28 -13.03 -6.85 27.03
C PRO A 28 -13.61 -7.67 25.88
N SER A 29 -14.86 -7.38 25.52
CA SER A 29 -15.45 -7.87 24.28
C SER A 29 -15.57 -6.74 23.26
N LEU A 30 -15.28 -7.04 22.00
CA LEU A 30 -15.47 -6.11 20.89
C LEU A 30 -16.72 -6.52 20.11
N LYS A 31 -17.80 -5.76 20.26
CA LYS A 31 -19.00 -5.92 19.44
C LYS A 31 -19.21 -4.65 18.63
N LEU A 32 -19.27 -4.82 17.31
CA LEU A 32 -19.66 -3.74 16.42
C LEU A 32 -21.17 -3.78 16.18
N GLU A 33 -21.74 -2.61 15.92
CA GLU A 33 -23.14 -2.47 15.54
C GLU A 33 -23.33 -2.59 14.01
N PHE A 34 -24.57 -2.83 13.56
CA PHE A 34 -24.87 -2.89 12.13
C PHE A 34 -24.50 -1.56 11.43
N GLY A 35 -23.75 -1.65 10.33
CA GLY A 35 -23.27 -0.47 9.60
C GLY A 35 -22.10 0.27 10.26
N GLU A 36 -21.65 -0.16 11.45
CA GLU A 36 -20.56 0.50 12.14
C GLU A 36 -19.23 0.26 11.41
N THR A 37 -18.47 1.35 11.22
CA THR A 37 -17.06 1.26 10.84
C THR A 37 -16.20 1.63 12.03
N ARG A 38 -15.40 0.68 12.54
CA ARG A 38 -14.45 0.92 13.61
C ARG A 38 -13.02 0.82 13.09
N ILE A 39 -12.20 1.79 13.45
CA ILE A 39 -10.78 1.81 13.09
C ILE A 39 -9.96 1.34 14.29
N ILE A 40 -8.99 0.45 14.05
CA ILE A 40 -8.07 -0.07 15.07
C ILE A 40 -6.64 -0.10 14.54
N ASN A 41 -5.65 0.10 15.40
CA ASN A 41 -4.25 0.06 14.98
C ASN A 41 -3.75 -1.37 14.79
N SER A 42 -2.84 -1.55 13.84
CA SER A 42 -2.16 -2.82 13.61
C SER A 42 -1.16 -3.15 14.72
N GLN A 43 -1.61 -3.92 15.71
CA GLN A 43 -0.83 -4.40 16.85
C GLN A 43 -1.46 -5.68 17.42
N ARG A 44 -0.93 -6.17 18.54
CA ARG A 44 -1.53 -7.26 19.30
C ARG A 44 -2.74 -6.77 20.10
N TRP A 45 -3.88 -7.42 19.88
CA TRP A 45 -5.14 -7.20 20.59
C TRP A 45 -5.63 -8.49 21.21
N GLU A 46 -6.23 -8.39 22.39
CA GLU A 46 -6.78 -9.54 23.11
C GLU A 46 -8.17 -9.22 23.64
N PHE A 47 -9.14 -10.07 23.29
CA PHE A 47 -10.54 -9.94 23.67
C PHE A 47 -11.09 -11.28 24.18
N ALA A 48 -12.11 -11.20 25.04
CA ALA A 48 -12.94 -12.34 25.37
C ALA A 48 -13.71 -12.80 24.12
N SER A 49 -14.49 -11.90 23.53
CA SER A 49 -15.26 -12.16 22.31
C SER A 49 -15.17 -11.00 21.31
N VAL A 50 -15.26 -11.31 20.03
CA VAL A 50 -15.28 -10.35 18.93
C VAL A 50 -16.42 -10.68 17.98
N ILE A 51 -17.32 -9.73 17.76
CA ILE A 51 -18.48 -9.88 16.87
C ILE A 51 -18.51 -8.72 15.88
N ILE A 52 -18.37 -9.06 14.60
CA ILE A 52 -18.47 -8.13 13.47
C ILE A 52 -19.71 -8.55 12.68
N PRO A 53 -20.90 -7.94 12.89
CA PRO A 53 -22.12 -8.31 12.19
C PRO A 53 -22.06 -7.90 10.72
N THR A 54 -22.99 -8.42 9.92
CA THR A 54 -23.16 -8.02 8.52
C THR A 54 -23.32 -6.50 8.40
N GLY A 55 -22.69 -5.91 7.40
CA GLY A 55 -22.68 -4.45 7.19
C GLY A 55 -21.69 -3.68 8.08
N ALA A 56 -21.14 -4.29 9.15
CA ALA A 56 -20.09 -3.67 9.95
C ALA A 56 -18.69 -3.93 9.35
N SER A 57 -17.77 -3.00 9.59
CA SER A 57 -16.38 -3.07 9.14
C SER A 57 -15.39 -2.73 10.25
N LEU A 58 -14.41 -3.60 10.46
CA LEU A 58 -13.22 -3.33 11.26
C LEU A 58 -12.07 -2.96 10.31
N ILE A 59 -11.71 -1.68 10.27
CA ILE A 59 -10.59 -1.19 9.47
C ILE A 59 -9.34 -1.20 10.35
N VAL A 60 -8.38 -2.03 9.99
CA VAL A 60 -7.05 -2.04 10.58
C VAL A 60 -6.25 -0.93 9.91
N ASN A 61 -5.97 0.13 10.67
CA ASN A 61 -5.14 1.23 10.21
C ASN A 61 -3.74 0.70 9.89
N GLY A 62 -3.34 0.92 8.65
CA GLY A 62 -2.12 0.40 8.06
C GLY A 62 -0.86 0.90 8.77
N GLY A 63 0.25 0.22 8.51
CA GLY A 63 1.54 0.53 9.11
C GLY A 63 2.55 -0.54 8.75
N SER A 64 3.49 -0.74 9.67
CA SER A 64 4.61 -1.66 9.52
C SER A 64 4.51 -2.84 10.49
N SER A 65 3.35 -3.08 11.11
CA SER A 65 3.17 -4.09 12.16
C SER A 65 2.07 -5.09 11.84
N ILE A 66 2.18 -6.31 12.36
CA ILE A 66 1.17 -7.35 12.22
C ILE A 66 -0.05 -7.01 13.08
N PHE A 67 -1.25 -7.18 12.53
CA PHE A 67 -2.48 -7.15 13.32
C PHE A 67 -2.73 -8.54 13.89
N HIS A 68 -2.43 -8.72 15.18
CA HIS A 68 -2.59 -10.00 15.87
C HIS A 68 -3.81 -9.93 16.79
N LEU A 69 -4.89 -10.58 16.40
CA LEU A 69 -6.14 -10.64 17.15
C LEU A 69 -6.24 -11.97 17.88
N ILE A 70 -6.20 -11.91 19.22
CA ILE A 70 -6.37 -13.06 20.10
C ILE A 70 -7.77 -13.02 20.69
N VAL A 71 -8.54 -14.09 20.51
CA VAL A 71 -9.91 -14.22 20.99
C VAL A 71 -10.05 -15.47 21.83
N ARG A 72 -10.43 -15.31 23.10
CA ARG A 72 -10.50 -16.42 24.06
C ARG A 72 -11.77 -17.26 23.86
N ASP A 73 -12.92 -16.63 23.67
CA ASP A 73 -14.22 -17.31 23.70
C ASP A 73 -14.85 -17.42 22.31
N SER A 74 -15.16 -16.30 21.64
CA SER A 74 -15.87 -16.35 20.34
C SER A 74 -15.44 -15.25 19.38
N LEU A 75 -15.02 -15.64 18.17
CA LEU A 75 -14.82 -14.74 17.04
C LEU A 75 -15.87 -15.01 15.96
N VAL A 76 -16.77 -14.05 15.73
CA VAL A 76 -17.79 -14.11 14.68
C VAL A 76 -17.56 -12.97 13.68
N ILE A 77 -17.28 -13.33 12.43
CA ILE A 77 -17.08 -12.40 11.33
C ILE A 77 -18.20 -12.65 10.30
N ASN A 78 -19.21 -11.79 10.32
CA ASN A 78 -20.26 -11.72 9.30
C ASN A 78 -20.17 -10.43 8.47
N GLY A 79 -19.42 -9.44 8.94
CA GLY A 79 -19.07 -8.22 8.20
C GLY A 79 -17.67 -8.32 7.60
N ARG A 80 -16.89 -7.25 7.69
CA ARG A 80 -15.57 -7.15 7.04
C ARG A 80 -14.45 -6.80 8.02
N ILE A 81 -13.30 -7.44 7.87
CA ILE A 81 -12.01 -6.94 8.37
C ILE A 81 -11.23 -6.43 7.15
N GLU A 82 -10.82 -5.17 7.15
CA GLU A 82 -9.99 -4.59 6.09
C GLU A 82 -8.63 -4.20 6.68
N ALA A 83 -7.56 -4.84 6.21
CA ALA A 83 -6.20 -4.53 6.59
C ALA A 83 -5.38 -4.30 5.31
N ARG A 84 -5.29 -3.04 4.90
CA ARG A 84 -4.59 -2.60 3.69
C ARG A 84 -3.55 -1.55 4.05
N GLN A 85 -2.81 -1.08 3.07
CA GLN A 85 -1.83 -0.02 3.22
C GLN A 85 -0.68 -0.38 4.18
N PHE A 86 -0.20 -1.61 4.06
CA PHE A 86 1.05 -2.02 4.68
C PHE A 86 2.25 -1.48 3.90
N SER A 87 3.37 -1.27 4.58
CA SER A 87 4.62 -0.78 3.95
C SER A 87 4.94 -1.53 2.66
N SER A 88 5.36 -0.76 1.65
CA SER A 88 5.81 -1.25 0.34
C SER A 88 7.26 -1.74 0.32
N ASP A 89 7.94 -1.76 1.47
CA ASP A 89 9.33 -2.17 1.57
C ASP A 89 9.47 -3.68 1.51
N GLU A 90 10.55 -4.15 0.90
CA GLU A 90 10.92 -5.57 0.98
C GLU A 90 11.04 -5.97 2.44
N ARG A 91 10.22 -6.93 2.84
CA ARG A 91 10.09 -7.27 4.25
C ARG A 91 9.83 -8.73 4.44
N GLN A 92 10.44 -9.25 5.50
CA GLN A 92 10.20 -10.58 6.00
C GLN A 92 9.64 -10.47 7.42
N GLU A 93 8.52 -11.14 7.65
CA GLU A 93 7.91 -11.29 8.96
C GLU A 93 7.95 -12.77 9.36
N VAL A 94 8.15 -13.01 10.65
CA VAL A 94 8.16 -14.37 11.20
C VAL A 94 7.05 -14.46 12.24
N ILE A 95 6.08 -15.33 11.97
CA ILE A 95 4.98 -15.61 12.90
C ILE A 95 5.25 -16.93 13.59
N SER A 96 5.43 -16.86 14.91
CA SER A 96 5.52 -18.04 15.77
C SER A 96 4.13 -18.60 16.02
N ILE A 97 3.88 -19.83 15.57
CA ILE A 97 2.62 -20.54 15.79
C ILE A 97 2.89 -21.63 16.83
N PRO A 98 2.17 -21.67 17.97
CA PRO A 98 2.41 -22.65 19.02
C PRO A 98 2.34 -24.10 18.50
N GLY A 99 3.40 -24.87 18.75
CA GLY A 99 3.50 -26.28 18.33
C GLY A 99 3.74 -26.49 16.83
N GLN A 100 4.01 -25.44 16.07
CA GLN A 100 4.31 -25.50 14.64
C GLN A 100 5.67 -24.85 14.35
N SER A 101 6.23 -25.14 13.18
CA SER A 101 7.38 -24.39 12.69
C SER A 101 6.98 -22.92 12.45
N PRO A 102 7.88 -21.95 12.73
CA PRO A 102 7.62 -20.55 12.45
C PRO A 102 7.29 -20.34 10.97
N LEU A 103 6.27 -19.53 10.70
CA LEU A 103 5.88 -19.18 9.36
C LEU A 103 6.62 -17.91 8.92
N ILE A 104 7.30 -18.00 7.78
CA ILE A 104 8.01 -16.87 7.18
C ILE A 104 7.13 -16.25 6.08
N LEU A 105 6.75 -15.00 6.27
CA LEU A 105 5.97 -14.20 5.31
C LEU A 105 6.90 -13.20 4.64
N LYS A 106 6.87 -13.08 3.31
CA LYS A 106 7.83 -12.24 2.58
C LYS A 106 7.17 -11.40 1.49
N TYR A 107 7.28 -10.09 1.62
CA TYR A 107 7.06 -9.16 0.51
C TYR A 107 8.34 -9.01 -0.31
N SER A 108 8.34 -9.55 -1.53
CA SER A 108 9.50 -9.51 -2.44
C SER A 108 9.64 -8.20 -3.21
N ASN A 109 8.55 -7.43 -3.33
CA ASN A 109 8.45 -6.10 -3.96
C ASN A 109 9.25 -5.92 -5.26
N SER A 110 9.36 -6.98 -6.05
CA SER A 110 10.12 -7.05 -7.32
C SER A 110 9.40 -6.41 -8.51
N ASN A 111 8.19 -5.90 -8.31
CA ASN A 111 7.36 -5.34 -9.37
C ASN A 111 7.94 -4.01 -9.84
N LEU A 112 8.08 -3.87 -11.15
CA LEU A 112 8.63 -2.69 -11.78
C LEU A 112 7.52 -1.74 -12.24
N GLY A 113 7.78 -0.44 -12.11
CA GLY A 113 7.03 0.58 -12.81
C GLY A 113 7.20 0.45 -14.32
N GLY A 114 6.24 1.01 -15.05
CA GLY A 114 6.28 1.06 -16.49
C GLY A 114 7.40 1.96 -17.00
N THR A 115 7.88 1.65 -18.19
CA THR A 115 8.82 2.49 -18.96
C THR A 115 8.05 3.66 -19.57
N GLY A 116 8.62 4.86 -19.52
CA GLY A 116 8.07 6.03 -20.20
C GLY A 116 8.26 5.95 -21.71
N GLY A 117 7.35 6.57 -22.45
CA GLY A 117 7.37 6.63 -23.90
C GLY A 117 8.43 7.59 -24.45
N TYR A 118 8.78 7.40 -25.71
CA TYR A 118 9.67 8.28 -26.46
C TYR A 118 8.91 9.51 -26.95
N GLY A 119 9.59 10.65 -27.00
CA GLY A 119 9.08 11.83 -27.68
C GLY A 119 9.02 11.64 -29.20
N GLY A 120 8.04 12.25 -29.83
CA GLY A 120 7.88 12.29 -31.27
C GLY A 120 8.90 13.22 -31.95
N ALA A 121 9.17 12.95 -33.22
CA ALA A 121 10.04 13.79 -34.03
C ALA A 121 9.29 14.99 -34.63
N GLY A 122 9.88 16.18 -34.57
CA GLY A 122 9.40 17.37 -35.28
C GLY A 122 10.15 17.54 -36.59
N GLY A 123 9.58 17.04 -37.70
CA GLY A 123 10.29 16.96 -38.98
C GLY A 123 11.44 15.95 -38.92
N SER A 124 12.68 16.39 -39.17
CA SER A 124 13.87 15.51 -39.05
C SER A 124 14.52 15.54 -37.67
N ILE A 125 13.93 16.24 -36.68
CA ILE A 125 14.52 16.42 -35.36
C ILE A 125 13.96 15.37 -34.42
N SER A 126 14.81 14.49 -33.93
CA SER A 126 14.43 13.39 -33.04
C SER A 126 13.84 13.90 -31.73
N GLY A 127 12.81 13.20 -31.26
CA GLY A 127 12.39 13.32 -29.87
C GLY A 127 13.36 12.64 -28.92
N GLY A 128 13.17 12.92 -27.64
CA GLY A 128 13.97 12.38 -26.56
C GLY A 128 13.52 10.99 -26.13
N MET A 129 14.44 10.26 -25.51
CA MET A 129 14.23 8.93 -24.98
C MET A 129 13.45 8.94 -23.66
N GLY A 130 12.44 8.09 -23.55
CA GLY A 130 11.78 7.80 -22.28
C GLY A 130 12.70 7.03 -21.32
N ALA A 131 12.44 7.14 -20.02
CA ALA A 131 13.20 6.46 -18.98
C ALA A 131 12.55 5.13 -18.61
N LYS A 132 13.38 4.17 -18.17
CA LYS A 132 12.90 2.89 -17.67
C LYS A 132 12.32 3.04 -16.26
N GLY A 133 11.22 2.35 -15.98
CA GLY A 133 10.69 2.24 -14.63
C GLY A 133 11.53 1.32 -13.74
N THR A 134 11.51 1.58 -12.44
CA THR A 134 12.15 0.80 -11.38
C THR A 134 11.12 0.33 -10.37
N LYS A 135 11.57 -0.31 -9.29
CA LYS A 135 10.70 -0.72 -8.18
C LYS A 135 10.17 0.45 -7.35
N ASP A 136 10.84 1.61 -7.39
CA ASP A 136 10.55 2.76 -6.54
C ASP A 136 9.85 3.90 -7.30
N TYR A 137 10.07 3.97 -8.61
CA TYR A 137 9.49 4.99 -9.48
C TYR A 137 9.21 4.42 -10.87
N SER A 138 8.15 4.90 -11.51
CA SER A 138 7.92 4.64 -12.93
C SER A 138 8.76 5.58 -13.80
N GLY A 139 8.97 5.19 -15.06
CA GLY A 139 9.82 5.92 -15.99
C GLY A 139 9.15 7.18 -16.55
N GLY A 140 9.86 8.30 -16.61
CA GLY A 140 9.37 9.50 -17.30
C GLY A 140 9.37 9.36 -18.82
N GLY A 141 8.50 10.08 -19.50
CA GLY A 141 8.44 10.19 -20.97
C GLY A 141 9.44 11.20 -21.51
N GLY A 142 9.95 10.95 -22.72
CA GLY A 142 10.89 11.83 -23.41
C GLY A 142 10.22 13.04 -24.07
N GLY A 143 10.95 14.14 -24.22
CA GLY A 143 10.42 15.38 -24.80
C GLY A 143 10.30 15.29 -26.31
N GLY A 144 9.34 15.99 -26.92
CA GLY A 144 9.22 16.06 -28.37
C GLY A 144 10.33 16.92 -29.00
N GLY A 145 10.84 16.49 -30.16
CA GLY A 145 11.78 17.30 -30.94
C GLY A 145 11.05 18.40 -31.72
N GLY A 146 11.73 19.50 -32.06
CA GLY A 146 11.09 20.58 -32.80
C GLY A 146 12.05 21.48 -33.57
N ARG A 147 11.49 22.29 -34.46
CA ARG A 147 12.19 23.35 -35.18
C ARG A 147 11.49 24.68 -34.95
N SER A 148 12.28 25.75 -34.79
CA SER A 148 11.79 27.14 -34.82
C SER A 148 12.33 27.84 -36.06
N SER A 149 11.47 28.51 -36.80
CA SER A 149 11.87 29.39 -37.91
C SER A 149 11.89 30.88 -37.52
N TYR A 150 11.63 31.22 -36.25
CA TYR A 150 11.50 32.61 -35.82
C TYR A 150 12.81 33.18 -35.26
N ARG A 151 13.24 34.31 -35.85
CA ARG A 151 14.47 35.10 -35.62
C ARG A 151 15.79 34.39 -35.92
N SER A 152 16.41 34.79 -37.05
CA SER A 152 17.81 34.51 -37.43
C SER A 152 18.18 33.04 -37.67
N GLY A 153 17.36 32.31 -38.43
CA GLY A 153 17.68 30.97 -38.93
C GLY A 153 16.75 29.87 -38.43
N VAL A 154 16.85 28.69 -39.05
CA VAL A 154 16.13 27.49 -38.61
C VAL A 154 16.89 26.89 -37.43
N ASN A 155 16.33 27.01 -36.23
CA ASN A 155 16.88 26.40 -35.03
C ASN A 155 16.27 25.02 -34.80
N ASN A 156 17.12 24.02 -34.60
CA ASN A 156 16.73 22.63 -34.34
C ASN A 156 16.86 22.34 -32.84
N TYR A 157 15.78 21.84 -32.24
CA TYR A 157 15.68 21.53 -30.81
C TYR A 157 15.41 20.03 -30.64
N PRO A 158 16.44 19.20 -30.40
CA PRO A 158 16.22 17.80 -30.06
C PRO A 158 15.40 17.67 -28.78
N GLY A 159 14.56 16.65 -28.73
CA GLY A 159 13.80 16.34 -27.54
C GLY A 159 14.73 15.93 -26.38
N LYS A 160 14.42 16.38 -25.16
CA LYS A 160 15.17 16.01 -23.96
C LYS A 160 14.88 14.57 -23.54
N ASN A 161 15.88 13.86 -23.04
CA ASN A 161 15.69 12.53 -22.48
C ASN A 161 15.05 12.63 -21.09
N ALA A 162 14.21 11.66 -20.75
CA ALA A 162 13.52 11.65 -19.47
C ALA A 162 14.40 11.24 -18.28
N ILE A 163 15.58 10.66 -18.56
CA ILE A 163 16.55 10.27 -17.53
C ILE A 163 17.05 11.47 -16.72
N ASP A 164 16.97 12.66 -17.30
CA ASP A 164 17.45 13.88 -16.69
C ASP A 164 16.44 14.47 -15.69
N GLU A 165 15.11 14.22 -15.84
CA GLU A 165 14.07 15.00 -15.14
C GLU A 165 12.78 14.24 -14.70
N ARG A 166 12.72 12.90 -14.63
CA ARG A 166 11.47 12.10 -14.31
C ARG A 166 10.26 12.42 -15.21
N GLY A 167 10.56 12.97 -16.38
CA GLY A 167 9.65 13.56 -17.34
C GLY A 167 10.44 14.68 -17.99
N ALA A 168 10.61 14.64 -19.30
CA ALA A 168 11.46 15.61 -19.97
C ALA A 168 10.76 16.98 -20.03
N THR A 169 11.35 18.04 -19.46
CA THR A 169 10.85 19.40 -19.74
C THR A 169 10.98 19.75 -21.23
N TRP A 170 10.29 20.82 -21.64
CA TRP A 170 10.41 21.43 -22.97
C TRP A 170 11.83 21.37 -23.54
N GLY A 171 11.96 20.90 -24.78
CA GLY A 171 13.24 20.82 -25.49
C GLY A 171 14.00 22.15 -25.46
N GLY A 172 15.07 22.22 -24.67
CA GLY A 172 16.04 23.32 -24.71
C GLY A 172 15.52 24.72 -24.36
N GLY A 173 14.57 24.87 -23.42
CA GLY A 173 14.15 26.19 -22.92
C GLY A 173 13.37 27.04 -23.94
N ASN A 174 13.04 26.50 -25.12
CA ASN A 174 12.29 27.19 -26.15
C ASN A 174 11.01 26.42 -26.53
N ARG A 175 9.93 27.15 -26.82
CA ARG A 175 8.53 26.67 -26.88
C ARG A 175 8.16 25.69 -28.01
N CYS A 176 9.14 25.16 -28.75
CA CYS A 176 8.88 24.40 -29.98
C CYS A 176 8.97 22.86 -29.85
N GLY A 177 9.36 22.30 -28.70
CA GLY A 177 9.34 20.84 -28.45
C GLY A 177 8.36 20.48 -27.33
N GLY A 178 7.65 19.35 -27.40
CA GLY A 178 6.71 18.93 -26.35
C GLY A 178 7.40 18.48 -25.06
N ALA A 179 6.77 18.70 -23.91
CA ALA A 179 7.26 18.11 -22.66
C ALA A 179 6.88 16.63 -22.60
N GLY A 180 7.77 15.79 -22.12
CA GLY A 180 7.48 14.39 -21.81
C GLY A 180 6.60 14.28 -20.56
N GLY A 181 5.86 13.18 -20.45
CA GLY A 181 4.96 12.92 -19.34
C GLY A 181 5.70 12.38 -18.13
N ASP A 182 5.21 12.71 -16.94
CA ASP A 182 5.91 12.33 -15.72
C ASP A 182 5.63 10.88 -15.29
N GLY A 183 6.69 10.22 -14.82
CA GLY A 183 6.57 9.00 -14.04
C GLY A 183 6.13 9.33 -12.61
N VAL A 184 5.25 8.51 -12.06
CA VAL A 184 4.79 8.58 -10.66
C VAL A 184 5.62 7.70 -9.72
N LEU A 185 5.67 8.11 -8.45
CA LEU A 185 6.28 7.34 -7.37
C LEU A 185 5.41 6.13 -7.02
N ARG A 186 6.06 5.06 -6.57
CA ARG A 186 5.35 3.95 -5.96
C ARG A 186 4.66 4.43 -4.68
N ASN A 187 3.45 3.92 -4.42
CA ASN A 187 2.78 4.14 -3.14
C ASN A 187 3.61 3.47 -2.01
N PRO A 188 4.13 4.26 -1.04
CA PRO A 188 4.96 3.73 0.05
C PRO A 188 4.21 2.78 0.98
N ASN A 189 2.88 2.81 0.96
CA ASN A 189 2.00 1.92 1.70
C ASN A 189 1.14 1.12 0.72
N GLY A 190 1.83 0.48 -0.24
CA GLY A 190 1.18 -0.19 -1.35
C GLY A 190 0.57 -1.55 -1.01
N ASN A 191 1.15 -2.26 -0.04
CA ASN A 191 0.91 -3.69 0.16
C ASN A 191 -0.33 -3.97 1.02
N GLY A 192 -0.85 -5.18 0.93
CA GLY A 192 -1.87 -5.70 1.84
C GLY A 192 -1.33 -5.91 3.25
N GLY A 193 -2.22 -5.93 4.25
CA GLY A 193 -1.87 -6.13 5.65
C GLY A 193 -1.50 -7.57 5.99
N ILE A 194 -0.94 -7.77 7.18
CA ILE A 194 -0.75 -9.09 7.79
C ILE A 194 -1.74 -9.20 8.95
N VAL A 195 -2.70 -10.11 8.81
CA VAL A 195 -3.70 -10.41 9.83
C VAL A 195 -3.39 -11.78 10.41
N PHE A 196 -3.17 -11.84 11.72
CA PHE A 196 -3.05 -13.08 12.47
C PHE A 196 -4.24 -13.22 13.44
N LEU A 197 -5.10 -14.21 13.19
CA LEU A 197 -6.22 -14.57 14.05
C LEU A 197 -5.83 -15.76 14.91
N GLU A 198 -5.81 -15.59 16.22
CA GLU A 198 -5.63 -16.66 17.19
C GLU A 198 -6.92 -16.83 17.99
N VAL A 199 -7.65 -17.93 17.79
CA VAL A 199 -8.95 -18.16 18.40
C VAL A 199 -8.91 -19.42 19.24
N ILE A 200 -9.22 -19.29 20.53
CA ILE A 200 -9.16 -20.40 21.48
C ILE A 200 -10.47 -21.16 21.55
N GLY A 201 -11.59 -20.43 21.65
CA GLY A 201 -12.93 -21.00 21.66
C GLY A 201 -13.49 -21.17 20.25
N TYR A 202 -14.61 -20.53 19.96
CA TYR A 202 -15.40 -20.72 18.76
C TYR A 202 -15.07 -19.70 17.66
N PHE A 203 -15.01 -20.17 16.40
CA PHE A 203 -14.85 -19.34 15.23
C PHE A 203 -15.96 -19.55 14.19
N ASP A 204 -16.58 -18.45 13.74
CA ASP A 204 -17.53 -18.43 12.62
C ASP A 204 -17.22 -17.29 11.65
N GLY A 205 -16.67 -17.64 10.48
CA GLY A 205 -16.47 -16.72 9.37
C GLY A 205 -17.48 -16.86 8.24
N THR A 206 -18.59 -17.61 8.41
CA THR A 206 -19.45 -18.06 7.29
C THR A 206 -19.83 -16.95 6.28
N ASN A 207 -20.17 -15.76 6.77
CA ASN A 207 -20.59 -14.63 5.91
C ASN A 207 -19.56 -13.50 5.86
N GLY A 208 -18.41 -13.70 6.49
CA GLY A 208 -17.40 -12.68 6.70
C GLY A 208 -16.44 -12.54 5.54
N LEU A 209 -15.84 -11.36 5.43
CA LEU A 209 -14.74 -11.07 4.50
C LEU A 209 -13.52 -10.55 5.27
N VAL A 210 -12.34 -11.09 4.94
CA VAL A 210 -11.05 -10.49 5.31
C VAL A 210 -10.39 -9.97 4.05
N ASP A 211 -10.23 -8.66 3.94
CA ASP A 211 -9.56 -8.01 2.82
C ASP A 211 -8.15 -7.57 3.23
N VAL A 212 -7.16 -8.26 2.67
CA VAL A 212 -5.74 -7.94 2.76
C VAL A 212 -5.17 -7.66 1.38
N SER A 213 -5.95 -7.06 0.48
CA SER A 213 -5.50 -6.77 -0.89
C SER A 213 -4.51 -5.62 -0.97
N GLY A 214 -3.58 -5.73 -1.93
CA GLY A 214 -2.71 -4.63 -2.31
C GLY A 214 -3.48 -3.46 -2.95
N SER A 215 -2.85 -2.29 -2.98
CA SER A 215 -3.38 -1.11 -3.66
C SER A 215 -2.92 -1.06 -5.11
N ASP A 216 -3.77 -0.51 -5.98
CA ASP A 216 -3.43 -0.29 -7.39
C ASP A 216 -2.33 0.78 -7.51
N GLY A 217 -1.47 0.59 -8.50
CA GLY A 217 -0.44 1.56 -8.86
C GLY A 217 -1.06 2.83 -9.47
N GLN A 218 -0.40 3.96 -9.22
CA GLN A 218 -0.79 5.24 -9.82
C GLN A 218 -0.52 5.25 -11.33
N ASN A 219 -1.40 5.89 -12.09
CA ASN A 219 -1.19 6.07 -13.53
C ASN A 219 -0.08 7.10 -13.80
N GLY A 220 0.71 6.86 -14.83
CA GLY A 220 1.66 7.85 -15.35
C GLY A 220 0.93 9.02 -16.01
N LEU A 221 1.60 10.18 -16.06
CA LEU A 221 1.03 11.38 -16.67
C LEU A 221 1.29 11.40 -18.17
N ALA A 222 0.36 12.00 -18.92
CA ALA A 222 0.53 12.22 -20.35
C ALA A 222 1.67 13.20 -20.60
N GLY A 223 2.34 13.05 -21.75
CA GLY A 223 3.23 14.09 -22.25
C GLY A 223 2.41 15.25 -22.83
N ASP A 224 3.00 16.43 -22.86
CA ASP A 224 2.37 17.61 -23.40
C ASP A 224 2.76 17.87 -24.86
N GLN A 225 1.91 18.67 -25.50
CA GLN A 225 2.23 19.30 -26.77
C GLN A 225 2.69 20.75 -26.55
N PRO A 226 3.55 21.28 -27.43
CA PRO A 226 3.65 22.72 -27.62
C PRO A 226 2.31 23.35 -27.95
N SER A 227 2.13 24.55 -27.41
CA SER A 227 0.98 25.40 -27.66
C SER A 227 0.90 25.74 -29.16
N SER A 228 -0.05 25.06 -29.81
CA SER A 228 -0.76 25.41 -31.05
C SER A 228 0.02 25.55 -32.37
N PRO A 229 -0.52 25.03 -33.49
CA PRO A 229 -0.07 25.36 -34.86
C PRO A 229 -0.20 26.85 -35.23
N ASN A 230 -0.91 27.66 -34.40
CA ASN A 230 -0.96 29.12 -34.52
C ASN A 230 -0.02 29.84 -33.55
N SER A 231 0.97 29.12 -33.01
CA SER A 231 2.08 29.72 -32.31
C SER A 231 2.69 30.81 -33.20
N PRO A 232 2.75 32.09 -32.76
CA PRO A 232 3.34 33.18 -33.54
C PRO A 232 4.84 32.97 -33.84
N TYR A 233 5.41 31.85 -33.38
CA TYR A 233 6.81 31.45 -33.47
C TYR A 233 7.12 30.47 -34.62
N GLY A 234 6.14 30.01 -35.41
CA GLY A 234 6.41 29.13 -36.57
C GLY A 234 7.07 27.80 -36.20
N CYS A 235 6.59 27.14 -35.15
CA CYS A 235 7.18 25.89 -34.67
C CYS A 235 6.64 24.68 -35.46
N SER A 236 7.53 23.76 -35.88
CA SER A 236 7.15 22.38 -36.21
C SER A 236 7.56 21.48 -35.06
N SER A 237 6.61 20.78 -34.44
CA SER A 237 6.82 20.11 -33.16
C SER A 237 6.35 18.66 -33.14
N GLY A 238 7.17 17.79 -32.58
CA GLY A 238 6.75 16.46 -32.13
C GLY A 238 6.07 16.51 -30.75
N GLY A 239 5.15 15.57 -30.51
CA GLY A 239 4.52 15.38 -29.20
C GLY A 239 5.46 14.75 -28.17
N GLY A 240 5.27 15.02 -26.87
CA GLY A 240 6.02 14.32 -25.81
C GLY A 240 5.66 12.83 -25.68
N GLY A 241 6.55 12.03 -25.11
CA GLY A 241 6.22 10.65 -24.71
C GLY A 241 5.42 10.63 -23.42
N GLY A 242 4.55 9.64 -23.19
CA GLY A 242 3.81 9.51 -21.92
C GLY A 242 4.65 8.89 -20.80
N GLY A 243 4.39 9.24 -19.54
CA GLY A 243 5.03 8.64 -18.37
C GLY A 243 4.58 7.19 -18.13
N GLY A 244 5.42 6.35 -17.54
CA GLY A 244 5.07 4.99 -17.14
C GLY A 244 4.13 4.95 -15.93
N GLY A 245 3.36 3.87 -15.78
CA GLY A 245 2.53 3.65 -14.58
C GLY A 245 3.31 3.04 -13.41
N ALA A 246 2.96 3.39 -12.17
CA ALA A 246 3.57 2.79 -10.98
C ALA A 246 3.20 1.30 -10.81
N PRO A 247 4.05 0.48 -10.17
CA PRO A 247 3.71 -0.91 -9.87
C PRO A 247 2.57 -0.99 -8.85
N GLY A 248 1.77 -2.05 -8.94
CA GLY A 248 0.76 -2.40 -7.94
C GLY A 248 1.39 -3.01 -6.69
N GLY A 249 0.78 -2.76 -5.53
CA GLY A 249 1.21 -3.35 -4.26
C GLY A 249 0.87 -4.84 -4.16
N GLN A 250 1.69 -5.59 -3.42
CA GLN A 250 1.47 -7.02 -3.21
C GLN A 250 0.26 -7.26 -2.30
N GLY A 251 -0.46 -8.35 -2.53
CA GLY A 251 -1.48 -8.82 -1.61
C GLY A 251 -0.87 -9.32 -0.32
N GLY A 252 -1.62 -9.20 0.76
CA GLY A 252 -1.19 -9.49 2.12
C GLY A 252 -1.54 -10.89 2.61
N TYR A 253 -1.40 -11.09 3.91
CA TYR A 253 -1.44 -12.41 4.51
C TYR A 253 -2.54 -12.52 5.55
N LEU A 254 -3.28 -13.63 5.49
CA LEU A 254 -4.14 -14.07 6.59
C LEU A 254 -3.55 -15.35 7.19
N VAL A 255 -3.27 -15.32 8.47
CA VAL A 255 -2.90 -16.48 9.27
C VAL A 255 -3.99 -16.71 10.29
N GLY A 256 -4.57 -17.90 10.33
CA GLY A 256 -5.53 -18.31 11.35
C GLY A 256 -4.99 -19.50 12.14
N TYR A 257 -4.97 -19.38 13.46
CA TYR A 257 -4.66 -20.45 14.39
C TYR A 257 -5.85 -20.67 15.31
N PHE A 258 -6.50 -21.81 15.17
CA PHE A 258 -7.76 -22.13 15.82
C PHE A 258 -7.58 -23.34 16.73
N LYS A 259 -7.78 -23.16 18.04
CA LYS A 259 -7.71 -24.26 19.02
C LYS A 259 -9.06 -24.90 19.30
N GLY A 260 -10.14 -24.14 19.17
CA GLY A 260 -11.48 -24.62 19.44
C GLY A 260 -12.27 -24.91 18.16
N THR A 261 -13.59 -24.80 18.25
CA THR A 261 -14.48 -25.25 17.18
C THR A 261 -14.56 -24.20 16.06
N ILE A 262 -14.38 -24.66 14.83
CA ILE A 262 -14.54 -23.84 13.62
C ILE A 262 -15.84 -24.25 12.95
N LYS A 263 -16.73 -23.29 12.70
CA LYS A 263 -17.90 -23.51 11.86
C LYS A 263 -17.57 -23.36 10.38
N ASN A 264 -16.97 -22.24 9.98
CA ASN A 264 -16.53 -21.96 8.60
C ASN A 264 -15.44 -20.88 8.59
N TYR A 265 -14.66 -20.86 7.51
CA TYR A 265 -13.70 -19.79 7.22
C TYR A 265 -14.36 -18.62 6.46
N PRO A 266 -13.86 -17.39 6.61
CA PRO A 266 -14.33 -16.24 5.86
C PRO A 266 -13.86 -16.28 4.41
N GLY A 267 -14.56 -15.53 3.56
CA GLY A 267 -13.99 -15.13 2.28
C GLY A 267 -12.71 -14.30 2.51
N VAL A 268 -11.73 -14.46 1.63
CA VAL A 268 -10.45 -13.74 1.77
C VAL A 268 -10.05 -13.12 0.44
N TYR A 269 -9.71 -11.84 0.46
CA TYR A 269 -9.10 -11.15 -0.68
C TYR A 269 -7.61 -10.90 -0.42
N THR A 270 -6.77 -11.65 -1.12
CA THR A 270 -5.30 -11.53 -1.08
C THR A 270 -4.72 -11.06 -2.41
N ASN A 271 -5.53 -10.46 -3.28
CA ASN A 271 -5.07 -10.04 -4.60
C ASN A 271 -4.04 -8.92 -4.48
N GLY A 272 -3.01 -9.00 -5.32
CA GLY A 272 -2.18 -7.83 -5.58
C GLY A 272 -2.97 -6.74 -6.29
N GLY A 273 -2.56 -5.49 -6.09
CA GLY A 273 -3.10 -4.36 -6.84
C GLY A 273 -2.67 -4.42 -8.30
N LYS A 274 -3.46 -3.83 -9.19
CA LYS A 274 -3.10 -3.68 -10.60
C LYS A 274 -1.95 -2.69 -10.73
N GLY A 275 -1.12 -2.86 -11.76
CA GLY A 275 -0.19 -1.80 -12.13
C GLY A 275 -0.94 -0.59 -12.67
N GLY A 276 -0.42 0.60 -12.40
CA GLY A 276 -0.93 1.83 -12.97
C GLY A 276 -0.80 1.84 -14.49
N LYS A 277 -1.72 2.52 -15.16
CA LYS A 277 -1.65 2.69 -16.61
C LYS A 277 -0.54 3.64 -17.00
N GLY A 278 0.11 3.39 -18.13
CA GLY A 278 1.00 4.37 -18.74
C GLY A 278 0.22 5.59 -19.25
N GLY A 279 0.84 6.75 -19.14
CA GLY A 279 0.38 8.00 -19.73
C GLY A 279 0.42 7.96 -21.25
N ILE A 280 -0.44 8.77 -21.86
CA ILE A 280 -0.59 8.83 -23.31
C ILE A 280 0.45 9.81 -23.87
N GLY A 281 1.17 9.39 -24.92
CA GLY A 281 1.96 10.30 -25.74
C GLY A 281 1.03 10.98 -26.76
N PRO A 282 1.06 12.30 -26.96
CA PRO A 282 0.19 12.96 -27.92
C PRO A 282 0.53 12.50 -29.34
N GLN A 283 -0.48 12.12 -30.11
CA GLN A 283 -0.33 11.76 -31.52
C GLN A 283 -0.76 12.92 -32.44
N TYR A 284 0.11 13.28 -33.38
CA TYR A 284 -0.24 14.10 -34.54
C TYR A 284 0.26 13.41 -35.80
N SER A 285 -0.41 13.69 -36.91
CA SER A 285 -0.03 13.40 -38.31
C SER A 285 1.48 13.15 -38.49
N ASN A 286 1.90 11.92 -38.23
CA ASN A 286 3.27 11.37 -38.36
C ASN A 286 4.35 11.88 -37.38
N MET A 287 4.01 12.59 -36.29
CA MET A 287 4.95 13.25 -35.35
C MET A 287 4.60 13.00 -33.86
N GLY A 288 3.93 11.89 -33.57
CA GLY A 288 3.47 11.55 -32.22
C GLY A 288 4.54 10.98 -31.29
N GLY A 289 4.45 11.30 -30.00
CA GLY A 289 5.17 10.56 -28.97
C GLY A 289 4.51 9.20 -28.69
N THR A 290 5.24 8.29 -28.06
CA THR A 290 4.71 6.98 -27.70
C THR A 290 4.12 7.01 -26.30
N ASN A 291 3.17 6.10 -26.04
CA ASN A 291 2.63 5.90 -24.71
C ASN A 291 3.69 5.33 -23.78
N GLY A 292 3.58 5.64 -22.49
CA GLY A 292 4.24 4.89 -21.44
C GLY A 292 3.63 3.48 -21.32
N SER A 293 4.40 2.54 -20.80
CA SER A 293 3.89 1.21 -20.46
C SER A 293 3.18 1.23 -19.10
N ASN A 294 2.31 0.25 -18.89
CA ASN A 294 1.72 0.03 -17.57
C ASN A 294 2.81 -0.45 -16.59
N GLY A 295 2.58 -0.20 -15.31
CA GLY A 295 3.31 -0.85 -14.23
C GLY A 295 2.96 -2.33 -14.12
N GLN A 296 3.81 -3.10 -13.46
CA GLN A 296 3.53 -4.50 -13.17
C GLN A 296 2.50 -4.65 -12.04
N PRO A 297 1.62 -5.65 -12.09
CA PRO A 297 0.70 -5.94 -11.00
C PRO A 297 1.43 -6.49 -9.77
N GLY A 298 0.78 -6.33 -8.61
CA GLY A 298 1.08 -6.99 -7.35
C GLY A 298 0.99 -8.51 -7.45
N ASN A 299 1.88 -9.22 -6.74
CA ASN A 299 1.69 -10.65 -6.52
C ASN A 299 0.54 -10.88 -5.54
N HIS A 300 -0.11 -12.04 -5.65
CA HIS A 300 -1.07 -12.49 -4.65
C HIS A 300 -0.36 -12.80 -3.33
N GLY A 301 -1.03 -12.49 -2.23
CA GLY A 301 -0.64 -12.95 -0.91
C GLY A 301 -1.24 -14.32 -0.59
N ASN A 302 -1.00 -14.81 0.63
CA ASN A 302 -1.33 -16.19 1.01
C ASN A 302 -2.22 -16.27 2.25
N VAL A 303 -2.95 -17.37 2.35
CA VAL A 303 -3.80 -17.70 3.50
C VAL A 303 -3.28 -19.00 4.13
N PHE A 304 -3.15 -19.01 5.45
CA PHE A 304 -2.68 -20.15 6.20
C PHE A 304 -3.62 -20.43 7.37
N PHE A 305 -4.14 -21.65 7.46
CA PHE A 305 -5.00 -22.07 8.57
C PHE A 305 -4.39 -23.26 9.29
N PHE A 306 -4.30 -23.12 10.61
CA PHE A 306 -3.73 -24.10 11.52
C PHE A 306 -4.78 -24.45 12.58
N THR A 307 -4.92 -25.74 12.86
CA THR A 307 -5.78 -26.26 13.91
C THR A 307 -4.94 -27.05 14.90
N ASN A 308 -5.24 -26.98 16.19
CA ASN A 308 -4.63 -27.90 17.15
C ASN A 308 -5.25 -29.28 16.92
N LYS A 309 -4.44 -30.28 16.54
CA LYS A 309 -4.86 -31.68 16.51
C LYS A 309 -4.76 -32.28 17.89
#